data_AF-A0A4R3YLW5-F1
#
_entry.id   AF-A0A4R3YLW5-F1
#
_cell.length_a   1.000
_cell.length_b   1.000
_cell.length_c   1.000
_cell.angle_alpha   90.00
_cell.angle_beta   90.00
_cell.angle_gamma   90.00
#
_symmetry.space_group_name_H-M   'P 1'
#
loop_
_entity.id
_entity.type
_entity.pdbx_description
1 polymer ?
#
loop_
_entity_poly.entity_id
_entity_poly.type
_entity_poly.pdbx_seq_one_letter_code
_entity_poly.pdbx_strand_id
1 'polypeptide(L)'
;MTASWKVVYEGELEGRAITVRESGDGTYKVLTKQNVHDEGIAYQDGKNFVHVSPSSVGEQVESEVNSRDSLAEALKELHFSPKSVNAIVDGLSG
;
A
#
# COMPACT_ATOMS: atom_id res chain seq x y z
N MET A 1 -11.39 -19.20 -8.24
CA MET A 1 -11.56 -17.94 -8.98
C MET A 1 -10.22 -17.21 -8.91
N THR A 2 -9.60 -16.91 -10.04
CA THR A 2 -8.42 -16.04 -10.09
C THR A 2 -8.89 -14.60 -9.95
N ALA A 3 -8.57 -13.94 -8.84
CA ALA A 3 -8.88 -12.53 -8.66
C ALA A 3 -8.29 -11.74 -9.84
N SER A 4 -9.15 -11.05 -10.60
CA SER A 4 -8.73 -10.20 -11.70
C SER A 4 -8.32 -8.84 -11.14
N TRP A 5 -7.03 -8.59 -11.03
CA TRP A 5 -6.49 -7.32 -10.56
C TRP A 5 -6.43 -6.32 -11.71
N LYS A 6 -7.16 -5.22 -11.59
CA LYS A 6 -7.12 -4.08 -12.52
C LYS A 6 -6.23 -2.99 -11.93
N VAL A 7 -5.30 -2.44 -12.71
CA VAL A 7 -4.55 -1.25 -12.28
C VAL A 7 -5.51 -0.06 -12.26
N VAL A 8 -5.66 0.56 -11.10
CA VAL A 8 -6.54 1.72 -10.86
C VAL A 8 -5.74 3.00 -10.60
N TYR A 9 -4.47 2.86 -10.22
CA TYR A 9 -3.52 3.96 -10.10
C TYR A 9 -2.12 3.47 -10.44
N GLU A 10 -1.37 4.25 -11.21
CA GLU A 10 0.06 4.03 -11.45
C GLU A 10 0.75 5.39 -11.60
N GLY A 11 1.84 5.58 -10.87
CA GLY A 11 2.57 6.84 -10.92
C GLY A 11 3.78 6.86 -10.01
N GLU A 12 4.42 8.02 -9.95
CA GLU A 12 5.51 8.31 -9.03
C GLU A 12 5.06 9.38 -8.04
N LEU A 13 5.16 9.08 -6.75
CA LEU A 13 4.85 10.01 -5.67
C LEU A 13 6.02 10.01 -4.69
N GLU A 14 6.47 11.20 -4.29
CA GLU A 14 7.50 11.36 -3.26
C GLU A 14 8.81 10.62 -3.58
N GLY A 15 9.19 10.58 -4.86
CA GLY A 15 10.42 9.96 -5.34
C GLY A 15 10.40 8.42 -5.38
N ARG A 16 9.22 7.81 -5.28
CA ARG A 16 9.03 6.36 -5.43
C ARG A 16 7.85 6.02 -6.33
N ALA A 17 8.01 4.96 -7.11
CA ALA A 17 6.93 4.40 -7.91
C ALA A 17 5.89 3.74 -7.01
N ILE A 18 4.62 3.94 -7.34
CA ILE A 18 3.49 3.31 -6.68
C ILE A 18 2.50 2.81 -7.73
N THR A 19 1.97 1.62 -7.50
CA THR A 19 0.90 1.00 -8.28
C THR A 19 -0.19 0.56 -7.33
N VAL A 20 -1.44 0.96 -7.60
CA VAL A 20 -2.62 0.46 -6.90
C VAL A 20 -3.43 -0.37 -7.87
N ARG A 21 -3.79 -1.58 -7.44
CA ARG A 21 -4.66 -2.49 -8.17
C ARG A 21 -5.92 -2.73 -7.38
N GLU A 22 -7.03 -2.84 -8.07
CA GLU A 22 -8.33 -3.18 -7.51
C GLU A 22 -8.78 -4.53 -8.05
N SER A 23 -9.29 -5.38 -7.17
CA SER A 23 -10.00 -6.60 -7.50
C SER A 23 -11.50 -6.31 -7.61
N GLY A 24 -12.22 -7.09 -8.41
CA GLY A 24 -13.65 -6.88 -8.67
C GLY A 24 -14.58 -7.00 -7.45
N ASP A 25 -14.04 -7.34 -6.28
CA ASP A 25 -14.72 -7.42 -4.98
C ASP A 25 -14.48 -6.18 -4.08
N GLY A 26 -13.77 -5.16 -4.57
CA GLY A 26 -13.45 -3.95 -3.80
C GLY A 26 -12.19 -4.08 -2.94
N THR A 27 -11.40 -5.15 -3.14
CA THR A 27 -10.07 -5.30 -2.53
C THR A 27 -9.03 -4.50 -3.32
N TYR A 28 -8.17 -3.77 -2.63
CA TYR A 28 -7.07 -3.01 -3.19
C TYR A 28 -5.71 -3.62 -2.82
N LYS A 29 -4.75 -3.51 -3.74
CA LYS A 29 -3.36 -3.91 -3.53
C LYS A 29 -2.45 -2.76 -3.91
N VAL A 30 -1.64 -2.31 -2.96
CA VAL A 30 -0.62 -1.27 -3.15
C VAL A 30 0.73 -1.94 -3.31
N LEU A 31 1.42 -1.63 -4.41
CA LEU A 31 2.81 -2.00 -4.64
C LEU A 31 3.63 -0.72 -4.70
N THR A 32 4.63 -0.59 -3.84
CA THR A 32 5.50 0.58 -3.81
C THR A 32 6.91 0.20 -3.35
N LYS A 33 7.83 1.16 -3.28
CA LYS A 33 9.13 0.99 -2.62
C LYS A 33 9.16 1.76 -1.30
N GLN A 34 9.85 1.24 -0.29
CA GLN A 34 10.13 2.03 0.91
C GLN A 34 11.10 3.17 0.59
N ASN A 35 10.73 4.38 0.98
CA ASN A 35 11.57 5.58 0.92
C ASN A 35 12.16 5.94 2.29
N VAL A 36 11.71 5.29 3.36
CA VAL A 36 12.18 5.48 4.74
C VAL A 36 12.87 4.21 5.18
N HIS A 37 13.97 4.35 5.91
CA HIS A 37 14.55 3.23 6.65
C HIS A 37 13.69 3.02 7.90
N ASP A 38 12.83 2.03 7.87
CA ASP A 38 12.14 1.57 9.07
C ASP A 38 13.04 0.49 9.70
N GLU A 39 13.60 0.76 10.89
CA GLU A 39 14.26 -0.30 11.67
C GLU A 39 13.15 -1.25 12.10
N GLY A 40 12.83 -2.22 11.24
CA GLY A 40 11.70 -3.11 11.40
C GLY A 40 11.74 -3.81 12.75
N ILE A 41 10.97 -3.30 13.70
CA ILE A 41 10.75 -4.02 14.94
C ILE A 41 9.64 -5.01 14.63
N ALA A 42 10.03 -6.26 14.39
CA ALA A 42 9.10 -7.36 14.20
C ALA A 42 8.31 -7.54 15.51
N TYR A 43 7.08 -7.03 15.55
CA TYR A 43 6.16 -7.29 16.65
C TYR A 43 5.17 -8.37 16.24
N GLN A 44 5.11 -9.43 17.05
CA GLN A 44 4.11 -10.46 16.92
C GLN A 44 2.85 -10.04 17.67
N ASP A 45 1.79 -9.67 16.94
CA ASP A 45 0.46 -9.51 17.53
C ASP A 45 -0.33 -10.83 17.43
N GLY A 46 -0.26 -11.62 18.51
CA GLY A 46 -0.97 -12.89 18.62
C GLY A 46 -0.36 -14.07 17.83
N LYS A 47 -1.09 -15.19 17.77
CA LYS A 47 -0.60 -16.45 17.17
C LYS A 47 -0.58 -16.48 15.63
N ASN A 48 -1.19 -15.50 14.97
CA ASN A 48 -1.56 -15.60 13.55
C ASN A 48 -0.98 -14.51 12.64
N PHE A 49 -0.33 -13.47 13.19
CA PHE A 49 0.15 -12.34 12.38
C PHE A 49 1.60 -12.01 12.73
N VAL A 50 2.46 -12.08 11.72
CA VAL A 50 3.83 -11.57 11.77
C VAL A 50 3.88 -10.38 10.82
N HIS A 51 4.06 -9.18 11.37
CA HIS A 51 4.36 -7.99 10.56
C HIS A 51 5.88 -7.95 10.38
N VAL A 52 6.38 -8.31 9.19
CA VAL A 52 7.78 -8.08 8.83
C VAL A 52 7.82 -6.76 8.08
N SER A 53 8.22 -5.70 8.79
CA SER A 53 8.51 -4.43 8.14
C SER A 53 9.70 -4.64 7.20
N PRO A 54 9.65 -4.10 5.96
CA PRO A 54 10.79 -4.09 5.07
C PRO A 54 12.01 -3.47 5.77
N SER A 55 13.16 -4.08 5.56
CA SER A 55 14.37 -3.85 6.36
C SER A 55 15.28 -2.78 5.76
N SER A 56 14.96 -2.25 4.57
CA SER A 56 15.86 -1.36 3.83
C SER A 56 15.13 -0.44 2.85
N VAL A 57 15.65 0.79 2.72
CA VAL A 57 15.25 1.75 1.69
C VAL A 57 15.37 1.11 0.31
N GLY A 58 14.32 1.21 -0.51
CA GLY A 58 14.25 0.66 -1.85
C GLY A 58 13.66 -0.76 -1.95
N GLU A 59 13.37 -1.41 -0.82
CA GLU A 59 12.67 -2.70 -0.80
C GLU A 59 11.23 -2.54 -1.31
N GLN A 60 10.76 -3.52 -2.09
CA GLN A 60 9.38 -3.55 -2.55
C GLN A 60 8.46 -3.90 -1.39
N VAL A 61 7.40 -3.10 -1.23
CA VAL A 61 6.35 -3.34 -0.25
C VAL A 61 5.05 -3.61 -0.97
N GLU A 62 4.35 -4.63 -0.50
CA GLU A 62 2.99 -4.95 -0.91
C GLU A 62 2.06 -4.83 0.30
N SER A 63 0.96 -4.10 0.15
CA SER A 63 -0.11 -4.03 1.14
C SER A 63 -1.45 -4.32 0.48
N GLU A 64 -2.21 -5.27 1.04
CA GLU A 64 -3.52 -5.69 0.54
C GLU A 64 -4.59 -5.32 1.57
N VAL A 65 -5.63 -4.62 1.11
CA VAL A 65 -6.69 -4.05 1.95
C VAL A 65 -8.04 -4.25 1.29
N ASN A 66 -9.10 -4.42 2.08
CA ASN A 66 -10.41 -4.82 1.57
C ASN A 66 -11.41 -3.66 1.38
N SER A 67 -10.96 -2.40 1.53
CA SER A 67 -11.81 -1.23 1.36
C SER A 67 -11.00 0.01 0.99
N ARG A 68 -11.68 1.01 0.44
CA ARG A 68 -11.09 2.32 0.10
C ARG A 68 -10.62 3.08 1.34
N ASP A 69 -11.35 2.97 2.46
CA ASP A 69 -10.95 3.59 3.72
C ASP A 69 -9.68 2.92 4.27
N SER A 70 -9.61 1.59 4.23
CA SER A 70 -8.40 0.84 4.61
C SER A 70 -7.22 1.12 3.69
N LEU A 71 -7.46 1.42 2.41
CA LEU A 71 -6.41 1.88 1.49
C LEU A 71 -5.82 3.23 1.90
N ALA A 72 -6.64 4.18 2.33
CA ALA A 72 -6.15 5.45 2.82
C ALA A 72 -5.26 5.27 4.06
N GLU A 73 -5.64 4.40 4.99
CA GLU A 73 -4.82 4.10 6.18
C GLU A 73 -3.52 3.37 5.82
N ALA A 74 -3.57 2.36 4.93
CA ALA A 74 -2.37 1.66 4.48
C ALA A 74 -1.35 2.61 3.80
N LEU A 75 -1.82 3.59 3.02
CA LEU A 75 -0.93 4.58 2.42
C LEU A 75 -0.28 5.50 3.47
N LYS A 76 -0.99 5.84 4.55
CA LYS A 76 -0.42 6.60 5.68
C LYS A 76 0.61 5.78 6.44
N GLU A 77 0.36 4.50 6.69
CA GLU A 77 1.32 3.57 7.30
C GLU A 77 2.57 3.40 6.44
N LEU A 78 2.43 3.43 5.11
CA LEU A 78 3.55 3.45 4.17
C LEU A 78 4.27 4.81 4.13
N HIS A 79 3.94 5.76 5.01
CA HIS A 79 4.50 7.11 5.11
C HIS A 79 4.25 8.02 3.90
N PHE A 80 3.16 7.82 3.14
CA PHE A 80 2.77 8.81 2.14
C PHE A 80 2.18 10.07 2.81
N SER A 81 2.49 11.25 2.26
CA SER A 81 1.88 12.48 2.74
C SER A 81 0.37 12.50 2.49
N PRO A 82 -0.42 13.25 3.28
CA PRO A 82 -1.86 13.39 3.06
C PRO A 82 -2.23 13.84 1.64
N LYS A 83 -1.37 14.65 0.99
CA LYS A 83 -1.56 15.07 -0.40
C LYS A 83 -1.48 13.89 -1.37
N SER A 84 -0.50 13.01 -1.19
CA SER A 84 -0.32 11.79 -1.99
C SER A 84 -1.46 10.80 -1.76
N VAL A 85 -1.88 10.63 -0.50
CA VAL A 85 -3.04 9.80 -0.16
C VAL A 85 -4.29 10.30 -0.89
N ASN A 86 -4.60 11.59 -0.80
CA ASN A 86 -5.76 12.17 -1.49
C ASN A 86 -5.63 12.04 -3.01
N ALA A 87 -4.44 12.27 -3.59
CA ALA A 87 -4.24 12.13 -5.03
C ALA A 87 -4.53 10.71 -5.54
N ILE A 88 -4.20 9.68 -4.75
CA ILE A 88 -4.53 8.29 -5.05
C ILE A 88 -6.02 8.07 -4.83
N VAL A 89 -6.52 8.32 -3.61
CA VAL A 89 -7.89 8.00 -3.21
C VAL A 89 -8.91 8.74 -4.07
N ASP A 90 -8.73 10.04 -4.35
CA ASP A 90 -9.63 10.83 -5.19
C ASP A 90 -9.54 10.40 -6.67
N GLY A 91 -8.35 9.94 -7.10
CA GLY A 91 -8.09 9.40 -8.43
C GLY A 91 -8.81 8.07 -8.72
N LEU A 92 -9.26 7.35 -7.68
CA LEU A 92 -10.04 6.11 -7.80
C LEU A 92 -11.51 6.34 -8.17
N SER A 93 -11.92 7.58 -8.46
CA SER A 93 -13.29 7.92 -8.85
C SER A 93 -13.59 7.40 -10.27
N GLY A 94 -13.87 6.11 -10.37
CA GLY A 94 -14.54 5.44 -11.49
C GLY A 94 -15.91 4.93 -11.07
#